data_AF-A0A496QXR1-F1
#
_entry.id   AF-A0A496QXR1-F1
#
_cell.length_a   1.000
_cell.length_b   1.000
_cell.length_c   1.000
_cell.angle_alpha   90.00
_cell.angle_beta   90.00
_cell.angle_gamma   90.00
#
_symmetry.space_group_name_H-M   'P 1'
#
loop_
_entity.id
_entity.type
_entity.pdbx_description
1 polymer ?
#
loop_
_entity_poly.entity_id
_entity_poly.type
_entity_poly.pdbx_seq_one_letter_code
_entity_poly.pdbx_strand_id
1 'polypeptide(L)'
;LGYKTVVDTFSEETPTGKMFFNNVLGRLPGNTDRLIILASHFDTKAGISEDFQGANDSGSSSGILLELARVLSEGAPFETEFLVAFFDGEECRTKYGPTDGLHGSRRLAKQILAGGGADWVEAVILLDMVGDQDLNITVPRNSSQKLVKELFFAAHEVGVRPVFSLGPGSILDDHVPFLLAGMPAIDVIDFEYGSAPGLNDYWHTPNDTMDKLSAESMQTVGDVVLRMVENLQ
;
A
#
# COMPACT_ATOMS: atom_id res chain seq x y z
N LEU A 1 -0.15 -5.48 -19.09
CA LEU A 1 -0.10 -4.08 -18.63
C LEU A 1 1.18 -3.33 -19.05
N GLY A 2 2.07 -3.85 -19.92
CA GLY A 2 3.25 -3.08 -20.37
C GLY A 2 4.45 -3.04 -19.41
N TYR A 3 4.33 -3.54 -18.18
CA TYR A 3 5.40 -3.59 -17.18
C TYR A 3 6.40 -4.71 -17.45
N LYS A 4 7.67 -4.46 -17.12
CA LYS A 4 8.65 -5.53 -16.89
C LYS A 4 8.45 -6.08 -15.49
N THR A 5 8.07 -7.36 -15.39
CA THR A 5 7.73 -7.99 -14.11
C THR A 5 8.83 -8.90 -13.58
N VAL A 6 8.96 -8.97 -12.26
CA VAL A 6 9.85 -9.86 -11.51
C VAL A 6 9.09 -10.40 -10.31
N VAL A 7 9.21 -11.70 -10.06
CA VAL A 7 8.85 -12.30 -8.77
C VAL A 7 10.13 -12.42 -7.97
N ASP A 8 10.21 -11.69 -6.86
CA ASP A 8 11.36 -11.71 -5.96
C ASP A 8 11.08 -12.71 -4.83
N THR A 9 11.54 -13.95 -5.04
CA THR A 9 11.38 -15.05 -4.09
C THR A 9 12.54 -15.09 -3.09
N PHE A 10 12.20 -15.23 -1.82
CA PHE A 10 13.17 -15.32 -0.73
C PHE A 10 12.65 -16.16 0.44
N SER A 11 13.50 -16.42 1.42
CA SER A 11 13.12 -17.14 2.63
C SER A 11 13.66 -16.46 3.87
N GLU A 12 12.86 -16.42 4.93
CA GLU A 12 13.25 -15.92 6.25
C GLU A 12 12.79 -16.87 7.36
N GLU A 13 13.43 -16.76 8.52
CA GLU A 13 12.97 -17.42 9.73
C GLU A 13 11.79 -16.65 10.31
N THR A 14 10.71 -17.38 10.64
CA THR A 14 9.52 -16.84 11.32
C THR A 14 9.32 -17.53 12.67
N PRO A 15 8.43 -17.05 13.56
CA PRO A 15 8.09 -17.77 14.78
C PRO A 15 7.57 -19.19 14.54
N THR A 16 7.05 -19.47 13.34
CA THR A 16 6.51 -20.78 12.95
C THR A 16 7.52 -21.63 12.15
N GLY A 17 8.76 -21.17 12.03
CA GLY A 17 9.83 -21.79 11.26
C GLY A 17 10.13 -21.06 9.95
N LYS A 18 11.06 -21.62 9.18
CA LYS A 18 11.48 -21.05 7.90
C LYS A 18 10.35 -21.06 6.87
N MET A 19 10.12 -19.91 6.24
CA MET A 19 9.10 -19.72 5.21
C MET A 19 9.68 -19.12 3.94
N PHE A 20 8.94 -19.26 2.84
CA PHE A 20 9.23 -18.59 1.58
C PHE A 20 8.19 -17.49 1.33
N PHE A 21 8.66 -16.36 0.80
CA PHE A 21 7.86 -15.19 0.46
C PHE A 21 8.17 -14.77 -0.97
N ASN A 22 7.22 -14.10 -1.63
CA ASN A 22 7.28 -13.72 -3.03
C ASN A 22 6.72 -12.32 -3.26
N ASN A 23 7.57 -11.31 -3.27
CA ASN A 23 7.12 -10.00 -3.77
C ASN A 23 6.86 -10.09 -5.28
N VAL A 24 5.77 -9.49 -5.75
CA VAL A 24 5.50 -9.34 -7.19
C VAL A 24 5.73 -7.89 -7.57
N LEU A 25 6.72 -7.67 -8.43
CA LEU A 25 7.20 -6.34 -8.80
C LEU A 25 6.96 -6.09 -10.28
N GLY A 26 6.37 -4.95 -10.62
CA GLY A 26 6.21 -4.46 -11.98
C GLY A 26 6.90 -3.11 -12.15
N ARG A 27 7.81 -2.99 -13.13
CA ARG A 27 8.50 -1.74 -13.45
C ARG A 27 8.02 -1.15 -14.77
N LEU A 28 7.59 0.11 -14.74
CA LEU A 28 7.22 0.92 -15.92
C LEU A 28 8.24 2.06 -16.04
N PRO A 29 9.01 2.13 -17.15
CA PRO A 29 10.07 3.11 -17.32
C PRO A 29 9.54 4.55 -17.39
N GLY A 30 10.28 5.48 -16.81
CA GLY A 30 10.11 6.94 -16.97
C GLY A 30 11.22 7.58 -17.80
N ASN A 31 11.19 8.90 -17.93
CA ASN A 31 12.21 9.70 -18.63
C ASN A 31 13.47 9.92 -17.78
N THR A 32 13.36 9.83 -16.45
CA THR A 32 14.44 10.00 -15.47
C THR A 32 14.64 8.74 -14.63
N ASP A 33 15.64 8.76 -13.74
CA ASP A 33 15.91 7.71 -12.75
C ASP A 33 15.13 7.90 -11.43
N ARG A 34 14.37 8.98 -11.31
CA ARG A 34 13.48 9.22 -10.16
C ARG A 34 12.40 8.14 -10.11
N LEU A 35 12.09 7.65 -8.91
CA LEU A 35 11.21 6.51 -8.69
C LEU A 35 10.02 6.86 -7.80
N ILE A 36 8.83 6.50 -8.25
CA ILE A 36 7.63 6.40 -7.42
C ILE A 36 7.28 4.93 -7.24
N ILE A 37 7.11 4.49 -5.99
CA ILE A 37 6.67 3.15 -5.64
C ILE A 37 5.20 3.20 -5.25
N LEU A 38 4.36 2.44 -5.95
CA LEU A 38 2.97 2.22 -5.58
C LEU A 38 2.85 0.82 -5.02
N ALA A 39 2.30 0.68 -3.82
CA ALA A 39 2.38 -0.56 -3.07
C ALA A 39 1.06 -0.96 -2.40
N SER A 40 0.93 -2.26 -2.18
CA SER A 40 -0.11 -2.95 -1.41
C SER A 40 0.48 -4.31 -1.01
N HIS A 41 0.03 -4.91 0.09
CA HIS A 41 0.31 -6.32 0.35
C HIS A 41 -0.78 -7.20 -0.27
N PHE A 42 -0.44 -8.45 -0.61
CA PHE A 42 -1.41 -9.38 -1.22
C PHE A 42 -1.58 -10.67 -0.43
N ASP A 43 -0.78 -10.89 0.61
CA ASP A 43 -0.99 -12.00 1.52
C ASP A 43 -2.23 -11.79 2.39
N THR A 44 -2.79 -12.89 2.88
CA THR A 44 -3.97 -12.90 3.74
C THR A 44 -3.59 -13.44 5.10
N LYS A 45 -4.06 -12.80 6.18
CA LYS A 45 -3.76 -13.21 7.54
C LYS A 45 -4.10 -14.66 7.84
N ALA A 46 -3.10 -15.38 8.33
CA ALA A 46 -3.29 -16.75 8.80
C ALA A 46 -3.94 -16.80 10.20
N GLY A 47 -4.71 -17.85 10.47
CA GLY A 47 -5.21 -18.16 11.82
C GLY A 47 -6.54 -17.48 12.19
N ILE A 48 -7.21 -16.82 11.25
CA ILE A 48 -8.55 -16.25 11.45
C ILE A 48 -9.63 -17.32 11.25
N SER A 49 -9.78 -17.83 10.02
CA SER A 49 -10.64 -18.97 9.68
C SER A 49 -10.21 -19.57 8.33
N GLU A 50 -10.74 -20.73 7.95
CA GLU A 50 -10.47 -21.36 6.65
C GLU A 50 -11.10 -20.59 5.47
N ASP A 51 -12.13 -19.79 5.74
CA ASP A 51 -12.91 -19.02 4.77
C ASP A 51 -12.62 -17.51 4.82
N PHE A 52 -11.64 -17.08 5.61
CA PHE A 52 -11.22 -15.68 5.68
C PHE A 52 -10.67 -15.23 4.31
N GLN A 53 -11.26 -14.17 3.77
CA GLN A 53 -10.96 -13.70 2.41
C GLN A 53 -9.92 -12.58 2.40
N GLY A 54 -9.88 -11.72 3.42
CA GLY A 54 -9.08 -10.50 3.39
C GLY A 54 -9.53 -9.60 2.23
N ALA A 55 -10.84 -9.41 2.06
CA ALA A 55 -11.37 -8.70 0.91
C ALA A 55 -10.94 -7.23 0.92
N ASN A 56 -10.90 -6.60 2.08
CA ASN A 56 -10.36 -5.27 2.30
C ASN A 56 -8.87 -5.32 2.66
N ASP A 57 -8.44 -6.32 3.45
CA ASP A 57 -7.08 -6.52 3.98
C ASP A 57 -6.32 -7.66 3.25
N SER A 58 -5.64 -7.42 2.13
CA SER A 58 -5.56 -6.18 1.34
C SER A 58 -6.17 -6.32 -0.07
N GLY A 59 -7.21 -7.16 -0.23
CA GLY A 59 -7.80 -7.42 -1.54
C GLY A 59 -8.24 -6.16 -2.31
N SER A 60 -8.77 -5.16 -1.59
CA SER A 60 -9.23 -3.90 -2.15
C SER A 60 -8.06 -3.07 -2.69
N SER A 61 -7.03 -2.87 -1.88
CA SER A 61 -5.84 -2.09 -2.22
C SER A 61 -5.05 -2.73 -3.37
N SER A 62 -4.93 -4.06 -3.38
CA SER A 62 -4.34 -4.84 -4.48
C SER A 62 -5.14 -4.68 -5.78
N GLY A 63 -6.46 -4.66 -5.70
CA GLY A 63 -7.35 -4.39 -6.85
C GLY A 63 -7.13 -3.00 -7.43
N ILE A 64 -7.07 -1.96 -6.59
CA ILE A 64 -6.77 -0.59 -7.01
C ILE A 64 -5.38 -0.52 -7.65
N LEU A 65 -4.38 -1.15 -7.05
CA LEU A 65 -3.01 -1.12 -7.54
C LEU A 65 -2.86 -1.75 -8.94
N LEU A 66 -3.61 -2.82 -9.23
CA LEU A 66 -3.69 -3.41 -10.57
C LEU A 66 -4.31 -2.44 -11.61
N GLU A 67 -5.36 -1.72 -11.23
CA GLU A 67 -6.01 -0.76 -12.12
C GLU A 67 -5.15 0.49 -12.34
N LEU A 68 -4.52 1.02 -11.29
CA LEU A 68 -3.52 2.09 -11.40
C LEU A 68 -2.39 1.67 -12.34
N ALA A 69 -1.91 0.43 -12.23
CA ALA A 69 -0.89 -0.07 -13.15
C ALA A 69 -1.36 0.00 -14.61
N ARG A 70 -2.61 -0.41 -14.91
CA ARG A 70 -3.19 -0.32 -16.26
C ARG A 70 -3.26 1.13 -16.74
N VAL A 71 -3.83 2.04 -15.94
CA VAL A 71 -4.00 3.45 -16.29
C VAL A 71 -2.65 4.14 -16.53
N LEU A 72 -1.66 3.91 -15.66
CA LEU A 72 -0.32 4.48 -15.82
C LEU A 72 0.37 3.95 -17.08
N SER A 73 0.21 2.68 -17.44
CA SER A 73 0.76 2.18 -18.70
C SER A 73 0.14 2.84 -19.92
N GLU A 74 -1.13 3.26 -19.86
CA GLU A 74 -1.82 3.94 -20.95
C GLU A 74 -1.46 5.42 -21.03
N GLY A 75 -1.13 6.05 -19.90
CA GLY A 75 -0.71 7.45 -19.79
C GLY A 75 0.78 7.70 -20.06
N ALA A 76 1.62 6.66 -20.13
CA ALA A 76 3.06 6.79 -20.35
C ALA A 76 3.43 7.48 -21.68
N PRO A 77 4.60 8.16 -21.77
CA PRO A 77 5.66 8.23 -20.76
C PRO A 77 5.45 9.30 -19.68
N PHE A 78 6.05 9.07 -18.53
CA PHE A 78 6.10 9.98 -17.39
C PHE A 78 7.54 10.41 -17.08
N GLU A 79 7.73 11.48 -16.31
CA GLU A 79 9.07 11.91 -15.91
C GLU A 79 9.71 10.92 -14.93
N THR A 80 8.92 10.42 -13.98
CA THR A 80 9.34 9.41 -13.01
C THR A 80 9.12 7.99 -13.54
N GLU A 81 9.95 7.08 -13.07
CA GLU A 81 9.71 5.64 -13.17
C GLU A 81 8.68 5.21 -12.13
N PHE A 82 7.87 4.19 -12.46
CA PHE A 82 6.98 3.53 -11.51
C PHE A 82 7.44 2.11 -11.20
N LEU A 83 7.49 1.79 -9.90
CA LEU A 83 7.53 0.44 -9.39
C LEU A 83 6.20 0.13 -8.70
N VAL A 84 5.42 -0.75 -9.30
CA VAL A 84 4.23 -1.34 -8.69
C VAL A 84 4.68 -2.57 -7.90
N ALA A 85 4.46 -2.57 -6.59
CA ALA A 85 4.94 -3.60 -5.68
C ALA A 85 3.78 -4.23 -4.89
N PHE A 86 3.58 -5.54 -5.10
CA PHE A 86 2.71 -6.35 -4.26
C PHE A 86 3.59 -7.10 -3.25
N PHE A 87 3.49 -6.73 -1.98
CA PHE A 87 4.29 -7.33 -0.91
C PHE A 87 3.67 -8.64 -0.40
N ASP A 88 4.53 -9.60 -0.09
CA ASP A 88 4.16 -10.85 0.58
C ASP A 88 4.66 -10.82 2.03
N GLY A 89 3.87 -11.38 2.93
CA GLY A 89 4.16 -11.48 4.35
C GLY A 89 4.17 -10.13 5.06
N GLU A 90 3.27 -9.21 4.70
CA GLU A 90 2.92 -8.08 5.56
C GLU A 90 2.42 -8.65 6.90
N GLU A 91 1.51 -9.61 6.82
CA GLU A 91 0.77 -10.07 7.98
C GLU A 91 1.65 -10.88 8.92
N CYS A 92 1.59 -10.51 10.20
CA CYS A 92 2.22 -11.33 11.22
C CYS A 92 1.45 -12.63 11.44
N ARG A 93 2.19 -13.72 11.68
CA ARG A 93 1.61 -15.02 12.00
C ARG A 93 1.27 -15.16 13.47
N THR A 94 2.07 -14.57 14.35
CA THR A 94 1.89 -14.63 15.80
C THR A 94 1.78 -13.22 16.39
N LYS A 95 2.77 -12.37 16.11
CA LYS A 95 2.81 -10.98 16.56
C LYS A 95 3.88 -10.21 15.80
N TYR A 96 3.51 -9.04 15.28
CA TYR A 96 4.44 -8.14 14.61
C TYR A 96 5.75 -7.96 15.37
N GLY A 97 6.86 -8.11 14.65
CA GLY A 97 8.20 -7.97 15.19
C GLY A 97 9.28 -8.16 14.13
N PRO A 98 10.56 -8.13 14.54
CA PRO A 98 11.69 -8.20 13.60
C PRO A 98 11.76 -9.47 12.75
N THR A 99 10.99 -10.51 13.07
CA THR A 99 10.96 -11.78 12.33
C THR A 99 9.54 -12.23 12.01
N ASP A 100 8.53 -11.36 12.15
CA ASP A 100 7.12 -11.73 11.95
C ASP A 100 6.34 -10.51 11.44
N GLY A 101 6.01 -10.52 10.15
CA GLY A 101 5.35 -9.43 9.43
C GLY A 101 6.31 -8.50 8.66
N LEU A 102 5.76 -7.70 7.75
CA LEU A 102 6.45 -6.77 6.85
C LEU A 102 7.64 -7.40 6.09
N HIS A 103 7.60 -8.70 5.79
CA HIS A 103 8.74 -9.42 5.21
C HIS A 103 9.08 -8.86 3.82
N GLY A 104 8.06 -8.69 2.98
CA GLY A 104 8.16 -8.19 1.62
C GLY A 104 8.71 -6.77 1.53
N SER A 105 8.10 -5.83 2.25
CA SER A 105 8.52 -4.42 2.26
C SER A 105 9.92 -4.22 2.85
N ARG A 106 10.24 -4.90 3.97
CA ARG A 106 11.59 -4.85 4.57
C ARG A 106 12.65 -5.33 3.60
N ARG A 107 12.35 -6.35 2.81
CA ARG A 107 13.28 -6.83 1.78
C ARG A 107 13.47 -5.80 0.68
N LEU A 108 12.40 -5.27 0.09
CA LEU A 108 12.50 -4.31 -1.01
C LEU A 108 13.21 -3.02 -0.55
N ALA A 109 12.86 -2.48 0.62
CA ALA A 109 13.51 -1.29 1.16
C ALA A 109 15.02 -1.49 1.35
N LYS A 110 15.46 -2.65 1.87
CA LYS A 110 16.88 -3.00 2.00
C LYS A 110 17.59 -3.12 0.65
N GLN A 111 16.94 -3.71 -0.36
CA GLN A 111 17.52 -3.85 -1.70
C GLN A 111 17.73 -2.49 -2.37
N ILE A 112 16.75 -1.59 -2.28
CA ILE A 112 16.85 -0.23 -2.83
C ILE A 112 17.97 0.54 -2.14
N LEU A 113 18.01 0.49 -0.80
CA LEU A 113 19.05 1.15 -0.02
C LEU A 113 20.46 0.60 -0.36
N ALA A 114 20.61 -0.72 -0.45
CA ALA A 114 21.88 -1.36 -0.80
C ALA A 114 22.32 -1.05 -2.25
N GLY A 115 21.36 -0.79 -3.14
CA GLY A 115 21.62 -0.33 -4.50
C GLY A 115 21.97 1.16 -4.61
N GLY A 116 21.96 1.91 -3.49
CA GLY A 116 22.18 3.36 -3.48
C GLY A 116 21.01 4.17 -4.02
N GLY A 117 19.83 3.56 -4.19
CA GLY A 117 18.68 4.19 -4.86
C GLY A 117 17.76 4.99 -3.94
N ALA A 118 18.03 5.07 -2.63
CA ALA A 118 17.16 5.75 -1.67
C ALA A 118 16.95 7.24 -2.02
N ASP A 119 17.99 7.93 -2.48
CA ASP A 119 17.95 9.34 -2.86
C ASP A 119 17.14 9.61 -4.13
N TRP A 120 16.86 8.58 -4.94
CA TRP A 120 16.08 8.68 -6.17
C TRP A 120 14.59 8.38 -5.95
N VAL A 121 14.21 7.89 -4.77
CA VAL A 121 12.81 7.60 -4.44
C VAL A 121 12.10 8.89 -4.04
N GLU A 122 11.20 9.35 -4.91
CA GLU A 122 10.39 10.56 -4.68
C GLU A 122 9.21 10.29 -3.75
N ALA A 123 8.62 9.10 -3.86
CA ALA A 123 7.49 8.68 -3.04
C ALA A 123 7.36 7.15 -2.99
N VAL A 124 6.96 6.66 -1.82
CA VAL A 124 6.37 5.34 -1.61
C VAL A 124 4.93 5.57 -1.15
N ILE A 125 3.96 5.14 -1.94
CA ILE A 125 2.54 5.29 -1.65
C ILE A 125 2.00 3.88 -1.41
N LEU A 126 1.76 3.58 -0.13
CA LEU A 126 1.12 2.33 0.29
C LEU A 126 -0.39 2.53 0.38
N LEU A 127 -1.13 1.59 -0.21
CA LEU A 127 -2.57 1.46 -0.07
C LEU A 127 -2.86 0.23 0.78
N ASP A 128 -3.69 0.37 1.80
CA ASP A 128 -4.12 -0.73 2.66
C ASP A 128 -5.56 -0.51 3.17
N MET A 129 -6.38 -1.55 3.19
CA MET A 129 -7.76 -1.51 3.70
C MET A 129 -8.67 -0.38 3.13
N VAL A 130 -8.53 -0.03 1.85
CA VAL A 130 -9.14 1.17 1.23
C VAL A 130 -10.47 0.94 0.49
N GLY A 131 -11.19 -0.12 0.83
CA GLY A 131 -12.36 -0.58 0.08
C GLY A 131 -13.70 -0.40 0.77
N ASP A 132 -13.75 0.05 2.02
CA ASP A 132 -14.98 0.10 2.83
C ASP A 132 -16.11 0.92 2.16
N GLN A 133 -17.35 0.47 2.32
CA GLN A 133 -18.56 1.19 1.92
C GLN A 133 -18.73 2.52 2.66
N ASP A 134 -18.29 2.62 3.92
CA ASP A 134 -18.29 3.86 4.71
C ASP A 134 -16.88 4.48 4.80
N LEU A 135 -16.24 4.64 3.64
CA LEU A 135 -14.83 5.00 3.50
C LEU A 135 -14.43 6.24 4.32
N ASN A 136 -13.43 6.07 5.19
CA ASN A 136 -12.80 7.14 5.95
C ASN A 136 -11.27 6.93 6.05
N ILE A 137 -10.53 7.53 5.11
CA ILE A 137 -9.07 7.42 5.09
C ILE A 137 -8.47 8.24 6.23
N THR A 138 -7.73 7.56 7.12
CA THR A 138 -7.09 8.15 8.31
C THR A 138 -5.57 8.00 8.25
N VAL A 139 -4.92 8.95 7.58
CA VAL A 139 -3.49 8.90 7.29
C VAL A 139 -2.64 8.89 8.57
N PRO A 140 -1.80 7.86 8.81
CA PRO A 140 -0.96 7.79 10.00
C PRO A 140 0.05 8.92 10.13
N ARG A 141 0.33 9.35 11.37
CA ARG A 141 1.25 10.48 11.66
C ARG A 141 2.71 10.21 11.30
N ASN A 142 3.10 8.95 11.19
CA ASN A 142 4.44 8.58 10.74
C ASN A 142 4.60 8.64 9.21
N SER A 143 3.54 8.96 8.45
CA SER A 143 3.65 9.28 7.03
C SER A 143 4.47 10.56 6.79
N SER A 144 5.13 10.62 5.64
CA SER A 144 5.97 11.74 5.23
C SER A 144 5.15 13.00 5.02
N GLN A 145 5.44 14.07 5.74
CA GLN A 145 4.64 15.30 5.72
C GLN A 145 4.45 15.91 4.31
N LYS A 146 5.47 15.80 3.45
CA LYS A 146 5.39 16.23 2.03
C LYS A 146 4.28 15.45 1.30
N LEU A 147 4.26 14.13 1.45
CA LEU A 147 3.29 13.26 0.79
C LEU A 147 1.89 13.38 1.39
N VAL A 148 1.77 13.56 2.71
CA VAL A 148 0.48 13.84 3.37
C VAL A 148 -0.15 15.12 2.81
N LYS A 149 0.67 16.17 2.66
CA LYS A 149 0.23 17.43 2.07
C LYS A 149 -0.22 17.23 0.62
N GLU A 150 0.53 16.45 -0.15
CA GLU A 150 0.19 16.12 -1.53
C GLU A 150 -1.12 15.34 -1.64
N LEU A 151 -1.32 14.31 -0.80
CA LEU A 151 -2.59 13.57 -0.73
C LEU A 151 -3.78 14.49 -0.47
N PHE A 152 -3.66 15.43 0.47
CA PHE A 152 -4.75 16.36 0.77
C PHE A 152 -4.99 17.39 -0.34
N PHE A 153 -3.95 17.79 -1.09
CA PHE A 153 -4.14 18.62 -2.28
C PHE A 153 -4.84 17.83 -3.38
N ALA A 154 -4.36 16.63 -3.69
CA ALA A 154 -5.00 15.74 -4.66
C ALA A 154 -6.47 15.47 -4.31
N ALA A 155 -6.78 15.14 -3.05
CA ALA A 155 -8.14 14.94 -2.59
C ALA A 155 -9.01 16.21 -2.70
N HIS A 156 -8.42 17.40 -2.54
CA HIS A 156 -9.12 18.66 -2.77
C HIS A 156 -9.41 18.90 -4.25
N GLU A 157 -8.46 18.63 -5.14
CA GLU A 157 -8.61 18.78 -6.59
C GLU A 157 -9.63 17.80 -7.18
N VAL A 158 -9.69 16.58 -6.65
CA VAL A 158 -10.71 15.58 -7.00
C VAL A 158 -12.07 15.91 -6.37
N GLY A 159 -12.12 16.77 -5.35
CA GLY A 159 -13.37 17.22 -4.71
C GLY A 159 -13.86 16.33 -3.56
N VAL A 160 -13.03 15.39 -3.10
CA VAL A 160 -13.36 14.37 -2.07
C VAL A 160 -12.59 14.58 -0.75
N ARG A 161 -11.99 15.76 -0.56
CA ARG A 161 -11.20 16.09 0.63
C ARG A 161 -11.81 15.70 1.99
N PRO A 162 -13.14 15.76 2.24
CA PRO A 162 -13.73 15.33 3.51
C PRO A 162 -13.50 13.85 3.87
N VAL A 163 -13.26 12.98 2.89
CA VAL A 163 -13.00 11.53 3.08
C VAL A 163 -11.60 11.28 3.68
N PHE A 164 -10.69 12.25 3.58
CA PHE A 164 -9.30 12.08 3.98
C PHE A 164 -8.99 12.89 5.22
N SER A 165 -8.49 12.26 6.28
CA SER A 165 -8.16 12.91 7.54
C SER A 165 -6.79 12.47 8.05
N LEU A 166 -6.30 13.15 9.10
CA LEU A 166 -5.09 12.72 9.80
C LEU A 166 -5.49 11.80 10.95
N GLY A 167 -4.90 10.60 10.99
CA GLY A 167 -5.02 9.70 12.12
C GLY A 167 -4.36 10.27 13.39
N PRO A 168 -4.78 9.80 14.59
CA PRO A 168 -4.24 10.32 15.85
C PRO A 168 -2.82 9.84 16.15
N GLY A 169 -2.39 8.70 15.58
CA GLY A 169 -1.16 8.00 15.97
C GLY A 169 -0.29 7.56 14.79
N SER A 170 0.76 6.81 15.12
CA SER A 170 1.61 6.12 14.14
C SER A 170 1.15 4.68 13.99
N ILE A 171 1.35 4.11 12.81
CA ILE A 171 0.99 2.73 12.47
C ILE A 171 2.22 1.99 12.00
N LEU A 172 2.36 0.73 12.43
CA LEU A 172 3.37 -0.16 11.88
C LEU A 172 2.75 -0.87 10.68
N ASP A 173 3.33 -0.64 9.50
CA ASP A 173 2.87 -1.20 8.23
C ASP A 173 4.02 -1.10 7.20
N ASP A 174 3.82 -1.60 5.98
CA ASP A 174 4.79 -1.80 4.91
C ASP A 174 5.47 -0.51 4.42
N HIS A 175 4.93 0.67 4.75
CA HIS A 175 5.56 1.96 4.47
C HIS A 175 6.72 2.26 5.43
N VAL A 176 6.71 1.69 6.65
CA VAL A 176 7.68 1.98 7.72
C VAL A 176 9.11 1.57 7.34
N PRO A 177 9.37 0.39 6.74
CA PRO A 177 10.73 0.03 6.31
C PRO A 177 11.35 1.03 5.33
N PHE A 178 10.54 1.68 4.49
CA PHE A 178 11.01 2.71 3.57
C PHE A 178 11.36 4.00 4.30
N LEU A 179 10.54 4.43 5.26
CA LEU A 179 10.84 5.58 6.13
C LEU A 179 12.16 5.38 6.88
N LEU A 180 12.38 4.18 7.44
CA LEU A 180 13.62 3.85 8.16
C LEU A 180 14.85 3.84 7.26
N ALA A 181 14.66 3.60 5.97
CA ALA A 181 15.71 3.67 4.95
C ALA A 181 15.87 5.08 4.34
N GLY A 182 15.17 6.09 4.87
CA GLY A 182 15.27 7.48 4.43
C GLY A 182 14.44 7.84 3.19
N MET A 183 13.60 6.92 2.72
CA MET A 183 12.73 7.15 1.56
C MET A 183 11.38 7.75 2.01
N PRO A 184 10.88 8.81 1.34
CA PRO A 184 9.57 9.38 1.67
C PRO A 184 8.46 8.35 1.42
N ALA A 185 7.72 7.98 2.46
CA ALA A 185 6.58 7.07 2.37
C ALA A 185 5.31 7.64 3.00
N ILE A 186 4.15 7.26 2.47
CA ILE A 186 2.82 7.53 3.01
C ILE A 186 2.01 6.24 3.03
N ASP A 187 1.14 6.14 4.02
CA ASP A 187 0.17 5.08 4.18
C ASP A 187 -1.26 5.65 4.03
N VAL A 188 -1.97 5.15 3.03
CA VAL A 188 -3.35 5.52 2.70
C VAL A 188 -4.22 4.35 3.14
N ILE A 189 -4.80 4.50 4.32
CA ILE A 189 -5.45 3.41 5.04
C ILE A 189 -6.71 3.87 5.77
N ASP A 190 -7.70 2.98 5.84
CA ASP A 190 -8.93 3.13 6.62
C ASP A 190 -8.84 2.32 7.93
N PHE A 191 -9.00 3.00 9.06
CA PHE A 191 -9.03 2.37 10.40
C PHE A 191 -10.44 2.35 11.01
N GLU A 192 -11.45 2.73 10.24
CA GLU A 192 -12.86 2.71 10.63
C GLU A 192 -13.65 1.67 9.81
N TYR A 193 -13.03 0.50 9.58
CA TYR A 193 -13.63 -0.61 8.83
C TYR A 193 -14.52 -1.51 9.70
N GLY A 194 -15.83 -1.21 9.77
CA GLY A 194 -16.69 -1.87 10.74
C GLY A 194 -18.21 -1.77 10.56
N SER A 195 -18.92 -2.38 11.50
CA SER A 195 -20.38 -2.51 11.52
C SER A 195 -21.13 -1.21 11.86
N ALA A 196 -20.41 -0.19 12.29
CA ALA A 196 -20.90 1.15 12.54
C ALA A 196 -19.74 2.17 12.44
N PRO A 197 -20.03 3.47 12.22
CA PRO A 197 -19.00 4.50 12.10
C PRO A 197 -18.02 4.51 13.28
N GLY A 198 -16.72 4.55 12.98
CA GLY A 198 -15.64 4.56 13.98
C GLY A 198 -15.29 3.20 14.59
N LEU A 199 -15.91 2.10 14.13
CA LEU A 199 -15.51 0.74 14.52
C LEU A 199 -14.51 0.17 13.50
N ASN A 200 -13.67 -0.75 13.97
CA ASN A 200 -12.76 -1.54 13.11
C ASN A 200 -12.98 -3.04 13.33
N ASP A 201 -14.24 -3.47 13.45
CA ASP A 201 -14.64 -4.80 13.93
C ASP A 201 -14.84 -5.83 12.80
N TYR A 202 -14.62 -5.45 11.54
CA TYR A 202 -14.49 -6.40 10.43
C TYR A 202 -13.04 -6.84 10.21
N TRP A 203 -12.07 -5.96 10.47
CA TRP A 203 -10.64 -6.23 10.35
C TRP A 203 -10.20 -7.46 11.15
N HIS A 204 -9.41 -8.34 10.54
CA HIS A 204 -8.96 -9.61 11.10
C HIS A 204 -10.11 -10.51 11.60
N THR A 205 -11.27 -10.46 10.92
CA THR A 205 -12.40 -11.36 11.19
C THR A 205 -12.93 -11.98 9.90
N PRO A 206 -13.66 -13.11 9.97
CA PRO A 206 -14.34 -13.68 8.81
C PRO A 206 -15.39 -12.76 8.14
N ASN A 207 -15.68 -11.58 8.73
CA ASN A 207 -16.56 -10.58 8.12
C ASN A 207 -15.84 -9.67 7.12
N ASP A 208 -14.51 -9.78 6.98
CA ASP A 208 -13.79 -9.11 5.90
C ASP A 208 -14.07 -9.81 4.56
N THR A 209 -15.18 -9.42 3.96
CA THR A 209 -15.78 -10.05 2.78
C THR A 209 -16.16 -9.02 1.73
N MET A 210 -16.27 -9.48 0.48
CA MET A 210 -16.57 -8.62 -0.68
C MET A 210 -17.85 -7.77 -0.54
N ASP A 211 -18.85 -8.20 0.22
CA ASP A 211 -20.09 -7.44 0.44
C ASP A 211 -19.91 -6.19 1.32
N LYS A 212 -18.73 -6.02 1.95
CA LYS A 212 -18.36 -4.79 2.67
C LYS A 212 -17.70 -3.76 1.77
N LEU A 213 -17.28 -4.14 0.57
CA LEU A 213 -16.54 -3.25 -0.31
C LEU A 213 -17.46 -2.40 -1.18
N SER A 214 -16.94 -1.24 -1.58
CA SER A 214 -17.60 -0.32 -2.52
C SER A 214 -16.67 0.03 -3.68
N ALA A 215 -17.16 -0.19 -4.90
CA ALA A 215 -16.46 0.25 -6.11
C ALA A 215 -16.30 1.79 -6.14
N GLU A 216 -17.25 2.54 -5.57
CA GLU A 216 -17.17 4.00 -5.48
C GLU A 216 -16.05 4.45 -4.52
N SER A 217 -15.89 3.76 -3.40
CA SER A 217 -14.79 4.01 -2.45
C SER A 217 -13.44 3.72 -3.09
N MET A 218 -13.32 2.56 -3.75
CA MET A 218 -12.10 2.18 -4.45
C MET A 218 -11.77 3.15 -5.60
N GLN A 219 -12.78 3.62 -6.34
CA GLN A 219 -12.63 4.66 -7.36
C GLN A 219 -12.15 5.98 -6.74
N THR A 220 -12.75 6.39 -5.62
CA THR A 220 -12.37 7.62 -4.89
C THR A 220 -10.89 7.60 -4.50
N VAL A 221 -10.42 6.48 -3.94
CA VAL A 221 -9.02 6.33 -3.55
C VAL A 221 -8.11 6.28 -4.78
N GLY A 222 -8.48 5.50 -5.80
CA GLY A 222 -7.74 5.42 -7.05
C GLY A 222 -7.56 6.77 -7.74
N ASP A 223 -8.62 7.58 -7.83
CA ASP A 223 -8.59 8.92 -8.45
C ASP A 223 -7.68 9.88 -7.69
N VAL A 224 -7.72 9.84 -6.35
CA VAL A 224 -6.86 10.67 -5.51
C VAL A 224 -5.39 10.26 -5.65
N VAL A 225 -5.09 8.96 -5.64
CA VAL A 225 -3.72 8.46 -5.80
C VAL A 225 -3.19 8.78 -7.21
N LEU A 226 -4.02 8.65 -8.25
CA LEU A 226 -3.65 9.03 -9.61
C LEU A 226 -3.34 10.52 -9.70
N ARG A 227 -4.21 11.39 -9.14
CA ARG A 227 -3.96 12.84 -9.07
C ARG A 227 -2.68 13.16 -8.29
N MET A 228 -2.43 12.47 -7.18
CA MET A 228 -1.22 12.61 -6.37
C MET A 228 0.03 12.26 -7.21
N VAL A 229 -0.01 11.18 -7.98
CA VAL A 229 1.05 10.78 -8.89
C VAL A 229 1.28 11.81 -9.99
N GLU A 230 0.21 12.34 -10.60
CA GLU A 230 0.29 13.39 -11.63
C GLU A 230 0.95 14.67 -11.12
N ASN A 231 0.65 15.07 -9.88
CA ASN A 231 1.24 16.25 -9.25
C ASN A 231 2.74 16.08 -8.89
N LEU A 232 3.21 14.84 -8.78
CA LEU A 232 4.61 14.49 -8.47
C LEU A 232 5.50 14.41 -9.72
N GLN A 233 4.95 14.59 -10.93
CA GLN A 233 5.71 14.55 -12.18
C GLN A 233 6.54 15.81 -12.43
#